data_AF-A0A8I6Y2N0-F1
#
_entry.id   AF-A0A8I6Y2N0-F1
#
_cell.length_a   1.000
_cell.length_b   1.000
_cell.length_c   1.000
_cell.angle_alpha   90.00
_cell.angle_beta   90.00
_cell.angle_gamma   90.00
#
_symmetry.space_group_name_H-M   'P 1'
#
loop_
_entity.id
_entity.type
_entity.pdbx_description
1 polymer ?
#
loop_
_entity_poly.entity_id
_entity_poly.type
_entity_poly.pdbx_seq_one_letter_code
_entity_poly.pdbx_strand_id
1 'polypeptide(L)'
;MYRWLERNLAGAHYKWIWGAKIPLKIQIFLWQFFQNSILTRDNMRKIQWQGDPKCSFCNELESAQHLFFGCSVARIVWRTVGVVFGTSYIPKTIWQVFSWLYVFLPGLCEIYTVGLAAVCWSIWLARNRATFEKKWIKTPFEIAFTTSAFIDYWAGMQKPAMAENVKKGAQLLKKSAAQMLRLCEPPRAEASEQAEDEEIWDEW
;
A
#
# COMPACT_ATOMS: atom_id res chain seq x y z
N MET A 1 -8.49 20.58 22.73
CA MET A 1 -8.61 19.11 22.70
C MET A 1 -7.44 18.45 21.97
N TYR A 2 -7.03 18.92 20.77
CA TYR A 2 -5.89 18.34 20.01
C TYR A 2 -4.48 18.51 20.63
N ARG A 3 -4.27 19.51 21.50
CA ARG A 3 -2.98 19.77 22.17
C ARG A 3 -2.40 18.58 22.94
N TRP A 4 -3.23 17.64 23.40
CA TRP A 4 -2.77 16.44 24.13
C TRP A 4 -2.31 15.31 23.19
N LEU A 5 -2.91 15.19 22.00
CA LEU A 5 -2.49 14.27 20.93
C LEU A 5 -1.22 14.75 20.20
N GLU A 6 -0.91 16.05 20.31
CA GLU A 6 0.30 16.69 19.80
C GLU A 6 1.49 16.62 20.77
N ARG A 7 1.26 16.28 22.05
CA ARG A 7 2.31 16.14 23.05
C ARG A 7 2.96 14.76 22.96
N ASN A 8 4.24 14.75 22.65
CA ASN A 8 5.07 13.57 22.76
C ASN A 8 5.40 13.30 24.24
N LEU A 9 5.21 12.06 24.68
CA LEU A 9 5.86 11.55 25.90
C LEU A 9 7.39 11.44 25.68
N ALA A 10 7.83 11.26 24.42
CA ALA A 10 9.19 11.53 23.89
C ALA A 10 9.17 11.47 22.33
N GLY A 11 10.03 12.22 21.62
CA GLY A 11 10.24 12.10 20.15
C GLY A 11 9.86 13.30 19.26
N ALA A 12 9.92 13.12 17.93
CA ALA A 12 9.68 14.14 16.90
C ALA A 12 8.22 14.59 16.81
N HIS A 13 7.96 15.90 16.61
CA HIS A 13 6.60 16.45 16.56
C HIS A 13 5.80 15.91 15.36
N TYR A 14 4.67 15.25 15.62
CA TYR A 14 3.76 14.70 14.59
C TYR A 14 2.86 15.74 13.90
N LYS A 15 3.22 17.03 13.93
CA LYS A 15 2.45 18.12 13.31
C LYS A 15 2.19 17.87 11.82
N TRP A 16 3.13 17.23 11.14
CA TRP A 16 3.01 16.89 9.73
C TRP A 16 1.92 15.83 9.43
N ILE A 17 1.55 14.99 10.41
CA ILE A 17 0.42 14.06 10.30
C ILE A 17 -0.89 14.83 10.37
N TRP A 18 -1.03 15.69 11.38
CA TRP A 18 -2.25 16.46 11.62
C TRP A 18 -2.47 17.59 10.59
N GLY A 19 -1.38 18.09 9.99
CA GLY A 19 -1.42 19.06 8.90
C GLY A 19 -1.77 18.46 7.53
N ALA A 20 -1.68 17.13 7.37
CA ALA A 20 -1.96 16.47 6.10
C ALA A 20 -3.46 16.55 5.76
N LYS A 21 -3.78 16.90 4.52
CA LYS A 21 -5.15 16.98 4.01
C LYS A 21 -5.70 15.58 3.66
N ILE A 22 -5.92 14.77 4.68
CA ILE A 22 -6.48 13.41 4.59
C ILE A 22 -7.54 13.23 5.68
N PRO A 23 -8.44 12.22 5.59
CA PRO A 23 -9.47 12.03 6.60
C PRO A 23 -8.90 11.82 8.00
N LEU A 24 -9.56 12.36 9.03
CA LEU A 24 -9.09 12.29 10.43
C LEU A 24 -8.81 10.86 10.92
N LYS A 25 -9.62 9.88 10.49
CA LYS A 25 -9.39 8.46 10.78
C LYS A 25 -8.01 7.98 10.33
N ILE A 26 -7.53 8.48 9.19
CA ILE A 26 -6.22 8.14 8.63
C ILE A 26 -5.10 8.85 9.37
N GLN A 27 -5.31 10.11 9.78
CA GLN A 27 -4.36 10.83 10.64
C GLN A 27 -4.16 10.10 11.98
N ILE A 28 -5.24 9.65 12.63
CA ILE A 28 -5.20 8.87 13.87
C ILE A 28 -4.45 7.55 13.64
N PHE A 29 -4.77 6.84 12.56
CA PHE A 29 -4.07 5.60 12.20
C PHE A 29 -2.56 5.82 12.02
N LEU A 30 -2.16 6.86 11.29
CA LEU A 30 -0.74 7.20 11.12
C LEU A 30 -0.10 7.51 12.46
N TRP A 31 -0.73 8.35 13.29
CA TRP A 31 -0.21 8.65 14.62
C TRP A 31 -0.01 7.37 15.45
N GLN A 32 -0.99 6.47 15.49
CA GLN A 32 -0.84 5.16 16.15
C GLN A 32 0.29 4.32 15.56
N PHE A 33 0.44 4.34 14.24
CA PHE A 33 1.51 3.61 13.56
C PHE A 33 2.89 4.13 13.97
N PHE A 34 3.10 5.44 14.02
CA PHE A 34 4.35 6.05 14.48
C PHE A 34 4.62 5.84 15.98
N GLN A 35 3.57 5.68 16.78
CA GLN A 35 3.67 5.30 18.19
C GLN A 35 3.89 3.79 18.40
N ASN A 36 3.99 3.01 17.32
CA ASN A 36 4.01 1.55 17.35
C ASN A 36 2.88 0.97 18.21
N SER A 37 1.67 1.53 18.09
CA SER A 37 0.49 1.17 18.90
C SER A 37 -0.68 0.64 18.08
N ILE A 38 -0.52 0.48 16.76
CA ILE A 38 -1.49 -0.24 15.93
C ILE A 38 -1.57 -1.72 16.31
N LEU A 39 -2.71 -2.35 16.03
CA LEU A 39 -3.00 -3.75 16.40
C LEU A 39 -2.29 -4.79 15.51
N THR A 40 -0.98 -4.64 15.31
CA THR A 40 -0.09 -5.67 14.74
C THR A 40 0.02 -6.86 15.71
N ARG A 41 0.40 -8.05 15.23
CA ARG A 41 0.42 -9.25 16.08
C ARG A 41 1.33 -9.09 17.29
N ASP A 42 2.50 -8.49 17.11
CA ASP A 42 3.44 -8.15 18.19
C ASP A 42 2.79 -7.28 19.28
N ASN A 43 2.02 -6.26 18.90
CA ASN A 43 1.32 -5.37 19.83
C ASN A 43 0.13 -6.06 20.50
N MET A 44 -0.63 -6.88 19.76
CA MET A 44 -1.73 -7.66 20.35
C MET A 44 -1.20 -8.66 21.39
N ARG A 45 -0.01 -9.23 21.20
CA ARG A 45 0.61 -10.13 22.19
C ARG A 45 0.96 -9.44 23.51
N LYS A 46 1.30 -8.14 23.48
CA LYS A 46 1.55 -7.37 24.70
C LYS A 46 0.31 -7.26 25.60
N ILE A 47 -0.89 -7.38 25.02
CA ILE A 47 -2.17 -7.41 25.72
C ILE A 47 -2.74 -8.83 25.84
N GLN A 48 -1.87 -9.84 25.88
CA GLN A 48 -2.20 -11.26 26.10
C GLN A 48 -3.10 -11.92 25.03
N TRP A 49 -3.11 -11.39 23.81
CA TRP A 49 -3.78 -12.06 22.69
C TRP A 49 -3.07 -13.39 22.34
N GLN A 50 -3.85 -14.47 22.22
CA GLN A 50 -3.34 -15.85 22.12
C GLN A 50 -3.25 -16.44 20.70
N GLY A 51 -3.52 -15.67 19.65
CA GLY A 51 -3.49 -16.22 18.29
C GLY A 51 -2.09 -16.27 17.67
N ASP A 52 -2.02 -16.73 16.42
CA ASP A 52 -0.77 -16.88 15.67
C ASP A 52 -0.02 -15.55 15.53
N PRO A 53 1.26 -15.44 15.98
CA PRO A 53 2.06 -14.23 15.84
C PRO A 53 2.47 -13.90 14.41
N LYS A 54 2.25 -14.80 13.46
CA LYS A 54 2.69 -14.64 12.08
C LYS A 54 1.84 -13.65 11.28
N CYS A 55 2.45 -13.05 10.28
CA CYS A 55 1.81 -12.16 9.34
C CYS A 55 0.76 -12.93 8.55
N SER A 56 -0.36 -12.27 8.25
CA SER A 56 -1.37 -12.89 7.38
C SER A 56 -0.84 -13.12 5.97
N PHE A 57 0.03 -12.24 5.47
CA PHE A 57 0.48 -12.32 4.08
C PHE A 57 1.67 -13.25 3.86
N CYS A 58 2.44 -13.56 4.89
CA CYS A 58 3.60 -14.43 4.81
C CYS A 58 3.88 -15.10 6.16
N ASN A 59 4.65 -16.18 6.16
CA ASN A 59 4.86 -17.04 7.34
C ASN A 59 5.85 -16.47 8.39
N GLU A 60 6.21 -15.19 8.31
CA GLU A 60 7.12 -14.49 9.23
C GLU A 60 6.37 -13.82 10.39
N LEU A 61 7.08 -13.46 11.48
CA LEU A 61 6.49 -12.76 12.62
C LEU A 61 6.03 -11.35 12.23
N GLU A 62 4.81 -11.00 12.61
CA GLU A 62 4.25 -9.69 12.26
C GLU A 62 4.61 -8.60 13.29
N SER A 63 5.36 -7.61 12.81
CA SER A 63 5.52 -6.29 13.44
C SER A 63 5.03 -5.21 12.48
N ALA A 64 4.88 -3.97 12.94
CA ALA A 64 4.56 -2.85 12.04
C ALA A 64 5.61 -2.68 10.93
N GLN A 65 6.89 -2.82 11.29
CA GLN A 65 8.02 -2.75 10.37
C GLN A 65 7.98 -3.87 9.32
N HIS A 66 7.72 -5.10 9.75
CA HIS A 66 7.53 -6.22 8.82
C HIS A 66 6.29 -6.00 7.94
N LEU A 67 5.12 -5.72 8.52
CA LEU A 67 3.86 -5.60 7.80
C LEU A 67 3.93 -4.56 6.68
N PHE A 68 4.51 -3.38 6.95
CA PHE A 68 4.52 -2.30 5.96
C PHE A 68 5.74 -2.29 5.05
N PHE A 69 6.87 -2.89 5.41
CA PHE A 69 8.10 -2.78 4.60
C PHE A 69 8.88 -4.07 4.41
N GLY A 70 8.75 -5.04 5.31
CA GLY A 70 9.47 -6.33 5.25
C GLY A 70 8.73 -7.42 4.48
N CYS A 71 7.40 -7.46 4.64
CA CYS A 71 6.50 -8.47 4.09
C CYS A 71 6.63 -8.54 2.55
N SER A 72 6.64 -9.76 2.00
CA SER A 72 6.75 -9.99 0.55
C SER A 72 5.67 -9.24 -0.23
N VAL A 73 4.42 -9.25 0.25
CA VAL A 73 3.31 -8.50 -0.35
C VAL A 73 3.56 -6.99 -0.29
N ALA A 74 3.96 -6.46 0.87
CA ALA A 74 4.25 -5.04 1.01
C ALA A 74 5.39 -4.59 0.09
N ARG A 75 6.43 -5.41 -0.07
CA ARG A 75 7.54 -5.15 -0.99
C ARG A 75 7.08 -5.06 -2.45
N ILE A 76 6.12 -5.89 -2.88
CA ILE A 76 5.55 -5.82 -4.25
C ILE A 76 4.73 -4.54 -4.42
N VAL A 77 3.95 -4.14 -3.42
CA VAL A 77 3.20 -2.87 -3.44
C VAL A 77 4.17 -1.68 -3.55
N TRP A 78 5.21 -1.65 -2.72
CA TRP A 78 6.24 -0.60 -2.81
C TRP A 78 7.04 -0.66 -4.10
N ARG A 79 7.30 -1.85 -4.67
CA ARG A 79 7.91 -1.98 -5.99
C ARG A 79 7.05 -1.34 -7.08
N THR A 80 5.73 -1.51 -6.99
CA THR A 80 4.76 -0.90 -7.92
C THR A 80 4.79 0.63 -7.83
N VAL A 81 4.89 1.17 -6.61
CA VAL A 81 5.12 2.62 -6.40
C VAL A 81 6.48 3.04 -6.95
N GLY A 82 7.53 2.24 -6.75
CA GLY A 82 8.87 2.51 -7.28
C GLY A 82 8.92 2.57 -8.81
N VAL A 83 8.12 1.77 -9.51
CA VAL A 83 7.99 1.84 -10.98
C VAL A 83 7.47 3.21 -11.42
N VAL A 84 6.51 3.80 -10.69
CA VAL A 84 6.01 5.16 -10.98
C VAL A 84 7.12 6.20 -10.88
N PHE A 85 8.05 6.03 -9.94
CA PHE A 85 9.20 6.92 -9.76
C PHE A 85 10.41 6.55 -10.64
N GLY A 86 10.32 5.50 -11.46
CA GLY A 86 11.43 5.03 -12.30
C GLY A 86 12.61 4.44 -11.53
N THR A 87 12.39 3.96 -10.30
CA THR A 87 13.44 3.37 -9.44
C THR A 87 13.27 1.87 -9.26
N SER A 88 14.39 1.16 -9.11
CA SER A 88 14.44 -0.27 -8.77
C SER A 88 14.52 -0.52 -7.27
N TYR A 89 14.78 0.52 -6.47
CA TYR A 89 14.89 0.39 -5.01
C TYR A 89 13.52 0.06 -4.39
N ILE A 90 13.50 -0.52 -3.20
CA ILE A 90 12.28 -0.76 -2.43
C ILE A 90 12.52 -0.27 -1.01
N PRO A 91 11.73 0.68 -0.48
CA PRO A 91 11.88 1.19 0.87
C PRO A 91 11.71 0.07 1.88
N LYS A 92 12.73 -0.09 2.71
CA LYS A 92 12.73 -1.01 3.85
C LYS A 92 12.29 -0.33 5.12
N THR A 93 12.21 1.00 5.18
CA THR A 93 11.74 1.73 6.36
C THR A 93 10.92 2.95 5.93
N ILE A 94 10.16 3.49 6.86
CA ILE A 94 9.38 4.71 6.65
C ILE A 94 10.26 5.92 6.29
N TRP A 95 11.45 6.00 6.90
CA TRP A 95 12.40 7.08 6.64
C TRP A 95 12.92 7.03 5.20
N GLN A 96 13.14 5.83 4.66
CA GLN A 96 13.51 5.68 3.26
C GLN A 96 12.38 6.10 2.31
N VAL A 97 11.11 5.96 2.71
CA VAL A 97 9.98 6.52 1.94
C VAL A 97 10.06 8.04 1.91
N PHE A 98 10.33 8.70 3.04
CA PHE A 98 10.50 10.15 3.05
C PHE A 98 11.69 10.62 2.22
N SER A 99 12.83 9.92 2.29
CA SER A 99 13.99 10.18 1.43
C SER A 99 13.63 10.05 -0.06
N TRP A 100 12.89 9.00 -0.42
CA TRP A 100 12.37 8.82 -1.78
C TRP A 100 11.50 9.98 -2.23
N LEU A 101 10.49 10.34 -1.44
CA LEU A 101 9.56 11.40 -1.78
C LEU A 101 10.29 12.74 -1.93
N TYR A 102 11.29 13.01 -1.08
CA TYR A 102 12.13 14.19 -1.19
C TYR A 102 12.91 14.25 -2.51
N VAL A 103 13.44 13.13 -2.98
CA VAL A 103 14.24 13.05 -4.21
C VAL A 103 13.36 13.05 -5.46
N PHE A 104 12.29 12.27 -5.49
CA PHE A 104 11.49 12.04 -6.70
C PHE A 104 10.34 13.03 -6.88
N LEU A 105 9.91 13.71 -5.81
CA LEU A 105 8.82 14.68 -5.85
C LEU A 105 9.24 16.04 -5.27
N PRO A 106 10.32 16.66 -5.79
CA PRO A 106 10.83 17.90 -5.23
C PRO A 106 9.76 19.00 -5.24
N GLY A 107 9.62 19.70 -4.11
CA GLY A 107 8.63 20.78 -3.95
C GLY A 107 7.20 20.30 -3.63
N LEU A 108 6.95 18.99 -3.51
CA LEU A 108 5.63 18.43 -3.22
C LEU A 108 5.49 17.91 -1.78
N CYS A 109 6.19 18.52 -0.82
CA CYS A 109 6.22 18.07 0.57
C CYS A 109 4.83 18.02 1.24
N GLU A 110 3.89 18.87 0.81
CA GLU A 110 2.50 18.88 1.31
C GLU A 110 1.77 17.55 1.05
N ILE A 111 2.17 16.77 0.04
CA ILE A 111 1.51 15.51 -0.34
C ILE A 111 2.30 14.24 0.00
N TYR A 112 3.48 14.36 0.60
CA TYR A 112 4.29 13.19 0.97
C TYR A 112 3.52 12.27 1.90
N THR A 113 2.85 12.86 2.89
CA THR A 113 1.99 12.15 3.83
C THR A 113 0.82 11.46 3.15
N VAL A 114 0.28 12.03 2.07
CA VAL A 114 -0.87 11.47 1.33
C VAL A 114 -0.49 10.12 0.71
N GLY A 115 0.62 10.08 -0.02
CA GLY A 115 1.10 8.84 -0.66
C GLY A 115 1.48 7.76 0.36
N LEU A 116 2.25 8.13 1.39
CA LEU A 116 2.61 7.22 2.49
C LEU A 116 1.36 6.68 3.21
N ALA A 117 0.42 7.56 3.55
CA ALA A 117 -0.82 7.18 4.21
C ALA A 117 -1.63 6.20 3.36
N ALA A 118 -1.71 6.41 2.05
CA ALA A 118 -2.54 5.60 1.16
C ALA A 118 -2.00 4.18 1.07
N VAL A 119 -0.68 4.02 0.93
CA VAL A 119 -0.04 2.71 0.86
C VAL A 119 -0.19 1.97 2.20
N CYS A 120 0.20 2.61 3.31
CA CYS A 120 0.13 1.98 4.63
C CYS A 120 -1.32 1.63 5.01
N TRP A 121 -2.27 2.53 4.75
CA TRP A 121 -3.68 2.27 5.04
C TRP A 121 -4.25 1.12 4.20
N SER A 122 -3.87 1.02 2.92
CA SER A 122 -4.32 -0.06 2.03
C SER A 122 -3.79 -1.42 2.48
N ILE A 123 -2.50 -1.50 2.85
CA ILE A 123 -1.88 -2.71 3.41
C ILE A 123 -2.59 -3.10 4.71
N TRP A 124 -2.81 -2.14 5.60
CA TRP A 124 -3.48 -2.36 6.88
C TRP A 124 -4.91 -2.90 6.70
N LEU A 125 -5.70 -2.32 5.79
CA LEU A 125 -7.05 -2.79 5.49
C LEU A 125 -7.06 -4.21 4.94
N ALA A 126 -6.19 -4.51 3.99
CA ALA A 126 -6.08 -5.86 3.42
C ALA A 126 -5.67 -6.87 4.50
N ARG A 127 -4.73 -6.51 5.37
CA ARG A 127 -4.27 -7.37 6.46
C ARG A 127 -5.38 -7.64 7.47
N ASN A 128 -6.13 -6.61 7.85
CA ASN A 128 -7.24 -6.75 8.79
C ASN A 128 -8.36 -7.63 8.23
N ARG A 129 -8.70 -7.47 6.95
CA ARG A 129 -9.66 -8.36 6.28
C ARG A 129 -9.19 -9.81 6.28
N ALA A 130 -7.91 -10.07 5.98
CA ALA A 130 -7.36 -11.42 6.04
C ALA A 130 -7.36 -11.98 7.48
N THR A 131 -7.01 -11.15 8.46
CA THR A 131 -6.93 -11.55 9.88
C THR A 131 -8.29 -11.87 10.49
N PHE A 132 -9.23 -10.93 10.38
CA PHE A 132 -10.49 -10.92 11.13
C PHE A 132 -11.69 -11.40 10.30
N GLU A 133 -11.69 -11.21 8.98
CA GLU A 133 -12.79 -11.60 8.10
C GLU A 133 -12.47 -12.83 7.24
N LYS A 134 -11.24 -13.36 7.32
CA LYS A 134 -10.74 -14.47 6.47
C LYS A 134 -10.85 -14.20 4.97
N LYS A 135 -10.84 -12.92 4.57
CA LYS A 135 -10.84 -12.48 3.18
C LYS A 135 -9.42 -12.19 2.74
N TRP A 136 -8.83 -13.15 2.03
CA TRP A 136 -7.46 -13.09 1.51
C TRP A 136 -7.41 -12.29 0.21
N ILE A 137 -6.31 -11.57 0.00
CA ILE A 137 -5.99 -10.96 -1.29
C ILE A 137 -5.68 -12.08 -2.30
N LYS A 138 -6.11 -11.94 -3.55
CA LYS A 138 -5.71 -12.88 -4.61
C LYS A 138 -4.38 -12.48 -5.22
N THR A 139 -4.12 -11.17 -5.26
CA THR A 139 -2.87 -10.61 -5.77
C THR A 139 -2.45 -9.37 -4.98
N PRO A 140 -1.14 -9.13 -4.76
CA PRO A 140 -0.64 -7.89 -4.14
C PRO A 140 -1.10 -6.63 -4.87
N PHE A 141 -1.38 -6.70 -6.17
CA PHE A 141 -1.84 -5.57 -6.97
C PHE A 141 -3.22 -5.04 -6.56
N GLU A 142 -4.05 -5.85 -5.89
CA GLU A 142 -5.31 -5.36 -5.28
C GLU A 142 -5.06 -4.24 -4.27
N ILE A 143 -3.96 -4.33 -3.52
CA ILE A 143 -3.55 -3.30 -2.57
C ILE A 143 -3.08 -2.04 -3.31
N ALA A 144 -2.37 -2.20 -4.44
CA ALA A 144 -1.95 -1.08 -5.28
C ALA A 144 -3.15 -0.36 -5.92
N PHE A 145 -4.17 -1.10 -6.40
CA PHE A 145 -5.42 -0.51 -6.89
C PHE A 145 -6.17 0.23 -5.79
N THR A 146 -6.29 -0.38 -4.61
CA THR A 146 -6.90 0.27 -3.43
C THR A 146 -6.14 1.54 -3.05
N THR A 147 -4.80 1.50 -3.10
CA THR A 147 -3.95 2.67 -2.86
C THR A 147 -4.25 3.77 -3.87
N SER A 148 -4.31 3.45 -5.17
CA SER A 148 -4.63 4.43 -6.20
C SER A 148 -6.01 5.08 -6.00
N ALA A 149 -7.00 4.30 -5.57
CA ALA A 149 -8.34 4.80 -5.27
C ALA A 149 -8.34 5.77 -4.08
N PHE A 150 -7.57 5.49 -3.01
CA PHE A 150 -7.44 6.42 -1.90
C PHE A 150 -6.71 7.70 -2.29
N ILE A 151 -5.64 7.62 -3.08
CA ILE A 151 -4.92 8.80 -3.56
C ILE A 151 -5.85 9.67 -4.40
N ASP A 152 -6.62 9.08 -5.33
CA ASP A 152 -7.59 9.82 -6.16
C ASP A 152 -8.69 10.47 -5.33
N TYR A 153 -9.26 9.73 -4.37
CA TYR A 153 -10.26 10.26 -3.46
C TYR A 153 -9.72 11.43 -2.61
N TRP A 154 -8.50 11.30 -2.07
CA TRP A 154 -7.87 12.35 -1.27
C TRP A 154 -7.36 13.53 -2.10
N ALA A 155 -7.27 13.40 -3.43
CA ALA A 155 -6.99 14.52 -4.31
C ALA A 155 -8.05 15.63 -4.17
N GLY A 156 -9.32 15.25 -3.98
CA GLY A 156 -10.42 16.18 -3.73
C GLY A 156 -10.31 16.95 -2.40
N MET A 157 -9.42 16.53 -1.50
CA MET A 157 -9.15 17.21 -0.22
C MET A 157 -7.98 18.19 -0.31
N GLN A 158 -7.23 18.19 -1.42
CA GLN A 158 -6.07 19.06 -1.61
C GLN A 158 -6.46 20.44 -2.14
N LYS A 159 -5.53 21.40 -2.05
CA LYS A 159 -5.65 22.67 -2.77
C LYS A 159 -5.72 22.41 -4.29
N PRO A 160 -6.45 23.22 -5.08
CA PRO A 160 -6.64 22.97 -6.52
C PRO A 160 -5.34 22.73 -7.31
N ALA A 161 -4.31 23.54 -7.06
CA ALA A 161 -3.00 23.39 -7.71
C ALA A 161 -2.32 22.04 -7.44
N MET A 162 -2.59 21.43 -6.28
CA MET A 162 -1.98 20.18 -5.85
C MET A 162 -2.85 18.96 -6.19
N ALA A 163 -4.17 19.13 -6.19
CA ALA A 163 -5.14 18.08 -6.49
C ALA A 163 -4.84 17.40 -7.83
N GLU A 164 -4.48 18.16 -8.86
CA GLU A 164 -4.16 17.62 -10.18
C GLU A 164 -2.92 16.71 -10.16
N ASN A 165 -1.87 17.10 -9.43
CA ASN A 165 -0.67 16.26 -9.28
C ASN A 165 -0.99 14.96 -8.54
N VAL A 166 -1.84 15.02 -7.51
CA VAL A 166 -2.26 13.84 -6.76
C VAL A 166 -3.09 12.90 -7.63
N LYS A 167 -4.04 13.42 -8.43
CA LYS A 167 -4.81 12.61 -9.41
C LYS A 167 -3.91 11.95 -10.44
N LYS A 168 -2.96 12.70 -11.01
CA LYS A 168 -1.97 12.14 -11.95
C LYS A 168 -1.18 11.00 -11.30
N GLY A 169 -0.71 11.19 -10.06
CA GLY A 169 -0.03 10.15 -9.29
C GLY A 169 -0.88 8.89 -9.10
N ALA A 170 -2.16 9.05 -8.74
CA ALA A 170 -3.11 7.93 -8.63
C ALA A 170 -3.27 7.16 -9.94
N GLN A 171 -3.44 7.87 -11.06
CA GLN A 171 -3.60 7.27 -12.38
C GLN A 171 -2.34 6.52 -12.82
N LEU A 172 -1.15 7.08 -12.60
CA LEU A 172 0.13 6.43 -12.91
C LEU A 172 0.31 5.15 -12.08
N LEU A 173 -0.03 5.18 -10.79
CA LEU A 173 0.02 4.00 -9.94
C LEU A 173 -0.95 2.91 -10.41
N LYS A 174 -2.19 3.28 -10.76
CA LYS A 174 -3.19 2.36 -11.29
C LYS A 174 -2.72 1.71 -12.60
N LYS A 175 -2.16 2.49 -13.52
CA LYS A 175 -1.61 1.98 -14.79
C LYS A 175 -0.42 1.04 -14.57
N SER A 176 0.50 1.43 -13.69
CA SER A 176 1.68 0.60 -13.34
C SER A 176 1.27 -0.73 -12.72
N ALA A 177 0.33 -0.71 -11.78
CA ALA A 177 -0.22 -1.92 -11.17
C ALA A 177 -0.89 -2.84 -12.20
N ALA A 178 -1.69 -2.29 -13.12
CA ALA A 178 -2.34 -3.06 -14.17
C ALA A 178 -1.33 -3.67 -15.15
N GLN A 179 -0.29 -2.93 -15.54
CA GLN A 179 0.77 -3.44 -16.40
C GLN A 179 1.55 -4.56 -15.72
N MET A 180 1.97 -4.37 -14.47
CA MET A 180 2.71 -5.39 -13.72
C MET A 180 1.87 -6.65 -13.50
N LEU A 181 0.57 -6.51 -13.22
CA LEU A 181 -0.34 -7.65 -13.09
C LEU A 181 -0.39 -8.47 -14.39
N ARG A 182 -0.53 -7.82 -15.55
CA ARG A 182 -0.55 -8.49 -16.86
C ARG A 182 0.75 -9.25 -17.14
N LEU A 183 1.89 -8.72 -16.72
CA LEU A 183 3.19 -9.39 -16.88
C LEU A 183 3.35 -10.61 -15.97
N CYS A 184 2.55 -10.72 -14.91
CA CYS A 184 2.54 -11.87 -14.00
C CYS A 184 1.48 -12.91 -14.37
N GLU A 185 0.56 -12.61 -15.30
CA GLU A 185 -0.40 -13.58 -15.81
C GLU A 185 0.34 -14.57 -16.71
N PRO A 186 0.04 -15.90 -16.60
CA PRO A 186 0.58 -16.85 -17.54
C PRO A 186 0.17 -16.45 -18.97
N PRO A 187 1.01 -16.72 -19.99
CA PRO A 187 0.61 -16.49 -21.37
C PRO A 187 -0.73 -17.18 -21.59
N ARG A 188 -1.72 -16.48 -22.18
CA ARG A 188 -2.93 -17.15 -22.65
C ARG A 188 -2.47 -18.28 -23.55
N ALA A 189 -2.89 -19.51 -23.26
CA ALA A 189 -2.82 -20.57 -24.23
C ALA A 189 -3.52 -20.04 -25.49
N GLU A 190 -2.74 -19.78 -26.54
CA GLU A 190 -3.30 -19.57 -27.86
C GLU A 190 -4.11 -20.82 -28.19
N ALA A 191 -5.35 -20.60 -28.62
CA ALA A 191 -6.34 -21.63 -28.80
C ALA A 191 -5.79 -22.79 -29.65
N SER A 192 -5.49 -23.92 -28.99
CA SER A 192 -5.27 -25.21 -29.62
C SER A 192 -6.63 -25.85 -29.95
N GLU A 193 -7.49 -25.12 -30.65
CA GLU A 193 -8.87 -25.51 -30.99
C GLU A 193 -9.17 -25.31 -32.49
N GLN A 194 -8.14 -25.31 -33.35
CA GLN A 194 -8.31 -25.25 -34.81
C GLN A 194 -7.48 -26.31 -35.57
N ALA A 195 -6.81 -27.23 -34.88
CA ALA A 195 -6.04 -28.30 -35.55
C ALA A 195 -6.75 -29.67 -35.53
N GLU A 196 -7.82 -29.85 -34.74
CA GLU A 196 -8.57 -31.12 -34.69
C GLU A 196 -9.79 -31.14 -35.63
N ASP A 197 -10.25 -29.98 -36.12
CA ASP A 197 -11.42 -29.89 -37.01
C ASP A 197 -11.08 -30.00 -38.52
N GLU A 198 -9.80 -29.93 -38.91
CA GLU A 198 -9.37 -30.12 -40.31
C GLU A 198 -9.02 -31.57 -40.66
N GLU A 199 -8.84 -32.47 -39.69
CA GLU A 199 -8.49 -33.89 -39.94
C GLU A 199 -9.72 -34.82 -40.06
N ILE A 200 -10.93 -34.30 -39.88
CA ILE A 200 -12.18 -35.08 -39.87
C ILE A 200 -12.92 -35.07 -41.21
N TRP A 201 -12.55 -34.19 -42.16
CA TRP A 201 -13.24 -34.08 -43.46
C TRP A 201 -12.62 -34.88 -44.62
N ASP A 202 -11.51 -35.60 -44.39
CA ASP A 202 -10.81 -36.37 -45.45
C ASP A 202 -11.07 -37.89 -45.41
N GLU A 203 -12.01 -38.39 -44.60
CA GLU A 203 -12.34 -39.84 -44.52
C GLU A 203 -13.80 -40.25 -44.83
N TRP A 204 -14.64 -39.40 -45.46
CA TRP A 204 -15.95 -39.82 -46.01
C TRP A 204 -16.31 -39.15 -47.33
#